data_AF-A0A060BS86-F1
#
_entry.id   AF-A0A060BS86-F1
#
_cell.length_a   1.000
_cell.length_b   1.000
_cell.length_c   1.000
_cell.angle_alpha   90.00
_cell.angle_beta   90.00
_cell.angle_gamma   90.00
#
_symmetry.space_group_name_H-M   'P 1'
#
loop_
_entity.id
_entity.type
_entity.pdbx_description
1 polymer ?
#
loop_
_entity_poly.entity_id
_entity_poly.type
_entity_poly.pdbx_seq_one_letter_code
_entity_poly.pdbx_strand_id
1 'polypeptide(L)'
;SEYLSEYVHIGRNVLIWRIFLVQAGPFENLDEGFDVYATQAFNAPDGRALAVSWIGLPEITYPSDVEGWANGLSLVKELTIHNGKLFQYPVSETEMLRQSATTFIKWL
;
A
#
# COMPACT_ATOMS: atom_id res chain seq x y z
N SER A 1 -15.52 -9.55 -15.72
CA SER A 1 -14.78 -8.35 -15.26
C SER A 1 -13.88 -8.73 -14.08
N GLU A 2 -13.04 -9.76 -14.25
CA GLU A 2 -12.30 -10.42 -13.16
C GLU A 2 -10.80 -10.08 -13.13
N TYR A 3 -10.38 -9.06 -13.86
CA TYR A 3 -8.96 -8.73 -13.97
C TYR A 3 -8.82 -7.31 -13.50
N LEU A 4 -7.97 -7.10 -12.48
CA LEU A 4 -7.18 -5.89 -12.18
C LEU A 4 -6.86 -5.73 -10.68
N SER A 5 -7.38 -6.58 -9.78
CA SER A 5 -6.95 -6.57 -8.37
C SER A 5 -5.59 -7.24 -8.18
N GLU A 6 -4.72 -6.58 -7.40
CA GLU A 6 -3.43 -7.14 -7.00
C GLU A 6 -3.59 -8.13 -5.85
N TYR A 7 -3.14 -9.38 -6.08
CA TYR A 7 -3.14 -10.43 -5.06
C TYR A 7 -1.72 -10.66 -4.54
N VAL A 8 -1.58 -10.75 -3.22
CA VAL A 8 -0.29 -11.05 -2.58
C VAL A 8 -0.42 -12.34 -1.77
N HIS A 9 0.60 -13.19 -1.87
CA HIS A 9 0.77 -14.30 -0.94
C HIS A 9 1.26 -13.77 0.41
N ILE A 10 0.44 -13.81 1.45
CA ILE A 10 0.91 -13.44 2.78
C ILE A 10 1.66 -14.64 3.38
N GLY A 11 2.96 -14.47 3.62
CA GLY A 11 3.79 -15.45 4.33
C GLY A 11 3.46 -15.45 5.82
N ARG A 12 3.71 -16.55 6.53
CA ARG A 12 3.45 -16.63 7.99
C ARG A 12 4.56 -16.01 8.84
N ASN A 13 5.70 -15.68 8.23
CA ASN A 13 6.87 -15.07 8.87
C ASN A 13 7.53 -14.10 7.88
N VAL A 14 8.04 -12.96 8.37
CA VAL A 14 8.98 -12.09 7.65
C VAL A 14 10.36 -12.27 8.24
N LEU A 15 11.35 -12.59 7.41
CA LEU A 15 12.75 -12.51 7.80
C LEU A 15 13.21 -11.06 7.59
N ILE A 16 13.55 -10.40 8.70
CA ILE A 16 13.81 -8.94 8.78
C ILE A 16 15.01 -8.51 7.90
N TRP A 17 15.82 -9.46 7.41
CA TRP A 17 16.98 -9.21 6.55
C TRP A 17 16.76 -9.48 5.05
N ARG A 18 15.61 -10.04 4.66
CA ARG A 18 15.27 -10.38 3.26
C ARG A 18 13.76 -10.66 3.19
N ILE A 19 12.99 -9.85 2.45
CA ILE A 19 11.58 -10.17 2.13
C ILE A 19 11.54 -11.44 1.28
N PHE A 20 11.43 -12.58 1.94
CA PHE A 20 10.84 -13.78 1.38
C PHE A 20 9.55 -14.02 2.15
N LEU A 21 8.45 -14.04 1.42
CA LEU A 21 7.21 -14.61 1.93
C LEU A 21 7.43 -16.12 1.98
N VAL A 22 7.83 -16.61 3.16
CA VAL A 22 8.00 -18.04 3.40
C VAL A 22 6.66 -18.61 3.86
N GLN A 23 6.30 -19.77 3.28
CA GLN A 23 5.05 -20.47 3.57
C GLN A 23 3.81 -19.64 3.22
N ALA A 24 3.61 -19.43 1.91
CA ALA A 24 2.49 -18.70 1.36
C ALA A 24 1.14 -19.24 1.87
N GLY A 25 0.29 -18.32 2.36
CA GLY A 25 -1.12 -18.56 2.62
C GLY A 25 -2.00 -18.45 1.37
N PRO A 26 -3.33 -18.52 1.53
CA PRO A 26 -4.27 -18.19 0.46
C PRO A 26 -4.03 -16.76 -0.05
N PHE A 27 -4.44 -16.50 -1.30
CA PHE A 27 -4.40 -15.15 -1.85
C PHE A 27 -5.41 -14.26 -1.14
N GLU A 28 -4.95 -13.07 -0.76
CA GLU A 28 -5.78 -11.99 -0.26
C GLU A 28 -5.48 -10.74 -1.12
N ASN A 29 -6.47 -9.86 -1.25
CA ASN A 29 -6.26 -8.56 -1.87
C ASN A 29 -5.23 -7.78 -1.06
N LEU A 30 -4.26 -7.15 -1.73
CA LEU A 30 -3.31 -6.28 -1.03
C LEU A 30 -3.97 -4.98 -0.57
N ASP A 31 -4.90 -4.46 -1.35
CA ASP A 31 -5.68 -3.27 -1.05
C ASP A 31 -7.12 -3.52 -1.51
N GLU A 32 -8.09 -3.10 -0.68
CA GLU A 32 -9.53 -3.30 -0.96
C GLU A 32 -10.14 -2.09 -1.70
N GLY A 33 -9.30 -1.15 -2.15
CA GLY A 33 -9.67 -0.01 -2.98
C GLY A 33 -9.76 -0.36 -4.47
N PHE A 34 -9.97 0.67 -5.29
CA PHE A 34 -10.25 0.51 -6.72
C PHE A 34 -9.04 0.65 -7.63
N ASP A 35 -8.00 1.38 -7.21
CA ASP A 35 -6.94 1.86 -8.12
C ASP A 35 -5.53 1.41 -7.75
N VAL A 36 -5.36 0.59 -6.70
CA VAL A 36 -4.03 0.08 -6.34
C VAL A 36 -3.61 -1.02 -7.30
N TYR A 37 -2.45 -0.82 -7.94
CA TYR A 37 -1.85 -1.81 -8.84
C TYR A 37 -0.32 -1.78 -8.79
N ALA A 38 0.30 -2.87 -9.27
CA ALA A 38 1.74 -3.00 -9.45
C ALA A 38 2.58 -2.57 -8.24
N THR A 39 2.24 -3.08 -7.04
CA THR A 39 2.97 -2.75 -5.82
C THR A 39 4.38 -3.31 -5.84
N GLN A 40 5.35 -2.45 -5.53
CA GLN A 40 6.73 -2.85 -5.29
C GLN A 40 7.05 -2.74 -3.80
N ALA A 41 7.60 -3.82 -3.23
CA ALA A 41 8.09 -3.87 -1.87
C ALA A 41 9.62 -3.98 -1.81
N PHE A 42 10.23 -3.40 -0.78
CA PHE A 42 11.69 -3.40 -0.58
C PHE A 42 12.05 -3.33 0.92
N ASN A 43 13.25 -3.80 1.26
CA ASN A 43 13.81 -3.63 2.60
C ASN A 43 14.59 -2.32 2.68
N ALA A 44 14.28 -1.49 3.67
CA ALA A 44 15.05 -0.29 3.97
C ALA A 44 16.28 -0.63 4.84
N PRO A 45 17.36 0.18 4.80
CA PRO A 45 18.56 -0.04 5.61
C PRO A 45 18.33 -0.01 7.13
N ASP A 46 17.22 0.60 7.58
CA ASP A 46 16.79 0.67 8.98
C ASP A 46 16.05 -0.60 9.45
N GLY A 47 15.92 -1.61 8.58
CA GLY A 47 15.29 -2.89 8.89
C GLY A 47 13.78 -2.95 8.59
N ARG A 48 13.16 -1.85 8.13
CA ARG A 48 11.74 -1.86 7.74
C ARG A 48 11.53 -2.57 6.41
N ALA A 49 10.35 -3.16 6.25
CA ALA A 49 9.82 -3.56 4.95
C ALA A 49 8.86 -2.47 4.49
N LEU A 50 9.14 -1.86 3.35
CA LEU A 50 8.36 -0.77 2.79
C LEU A 50 7.74 -1.18 1.46
N ALA A 51 6.61 -0.57 1.11
CA ALA A 51 5.95 -0.75 -0.17
C ALA A 51 5.38 0.55 -0.71
N VAL A 52 5.36 0.66 -2.04
CA VAL A 52 4.69 1.73 -2.77
C VAL A 52 3.95 1.13 -3.96
N SER A 53 2.76 1.63 -4.23
CA SER A 53 1.90 1.14 -5.30
C SER A 53 1.67 2.23 -6.33
N TRP A 54 1.42 1.82 -7.56
CA TRP A 54 0.80 2.70 -8.55
C TRP A 54 -0.68 2.87 -8.18
N ILE A 55 -1.14 4.12 -8.17
CA ILE A 55 -2.56 4.49 -8.03
C ILE A 55 -3.06 4.82 -9.42
N GLY A 56 -3.56 3.81 -10.10
CA GLY A 56 -3.95 3.82 -11.49
C GLY A 56 -4.06 2.41 -12.03
N LEU A 57 -4.93 2.22 -13.00
CA LEU A 57 -5.14 0.95 -13.67
C LEU A 57 -4.74 1.02 -15.14
N PRO A 58 -4.20 -0.08 -15.71
CA PRO A 58 -3.92 -0.12 -17.14
C PRO A 58 -5.24 -0.02 -17.93
N GLU A 59 -5.20 0.71 -19.04
CA GLU A 59 -6.33 0.84 -19.99
C GLU A 59 -7.60 1.50 -19.41
N ILE A 60 -7.47 2.23 -18.29
CA ILE A 60 -8.54 3.07 -17.72
C ILE A 60 -8.24 4.55 -17.97
N THR A 61 -9.28 5.32 -18.29
CA THR A 61 -9.21 6.78 -18.44
C THR A 61 -9.58 7.49 -17.15
N TYR A 62 -8.88 8.57 -16.80
CA TYR A 62 -9.12 9.36 -15.61
C TYR A 62 -9.45 10.83 -15.96
N PRO A 63 -10.19 11.57 -15.11
CA PRO A 63 -10.49 12.97 -15.35
C PRO A 63 -9.24 13.85 -15.57
N SER A 64 -8.10 13.52 -14.96
CA SER A 64 -6.84 14.26 -15.12
C SER A 64 -6.22 14.13 -16.51
N ASP A 65 -6.67 13.19 -17.35
CA ASP A 65 -6.15 13.01 -18.71
C ASP A 65 -6.28 14.30 -19.54
N VAL A 66 -7.34 15.09 -19.31
CA VAL A 66 -7.56 16.38 -19.98
C VAL A 66 -6.56 17.45 -19.55
N GLU A 67 -5.89 17.25 -18.41
CA GLU A 67 -4.87 18.13 -17.84
C GLU A 67 -3.45 17.71 -18.27
N GLY A 68 -3.31 16.61 -19.03
CA GLY A 68 -2.03 16.16 -19.59
C GLY A 68 -1.17 15.33 -18.64
N TRP A 69 -1.73 14.82 -17.54
CA TRP A 69 -1.06 13.93 -16.60
C TRP A 69 -2.02 12.84 -16.10
N ALA A 70 -1.47 11.70 -15.67
CA ALA A 70 -2.29 10.58 -15.21
C ALA A 70 -1.66 9.88 -14.01
N ASN A 71 -2.54 9.37 -13.14
CA ASN A 71 -2.22 8.48 -12.02
C ASN A 71 -1.31 9.12 -10.96
N GLY A 72 -0.92 8.32 -9.98
CA GLY A 72 0.05 8.71 -8.94
C GLY A 72 0.70 7.52 -8.27
N LEU A 73 1.51 7.79 -7.25
CA LEU A 73 1.99 6.76 -6.33
C LEU A 73 1.23 6.84 -5.02
N SER A 74 1.03 5.68 -4.39
CA SER A 74 0.48 5.63 -3.04
C SER A 74 1.44 6.32 -2.06
N LEU A 75 0.95 6.67 -0.87
CA LEU A 75 1.87 6.88 0.25
C LEU A 75 2.72 5.62 0.46
N VAL A 76 3.94 5.80 0.94
CA VAL A 76 4.80 4.67 1.31
C VAL A 76 4.19 3.99 2.52
N LYS A 77 4.10 2.66 2.43
CA LYS A 77 3.50 1.80 3.45
C LYS A 77 4.60 1.00 4.13
N GLU A 78 4.64 1.03 5.45
CA GLU A 78 5.38 0.07 6.26
C GLU A 78 4.58 -1.23 6.39
N LEU A 79 5.23 -2.34 6.08
CA LEU A 79 4.65 -3.68 6.09
C LEU A 79 5.05 -4.41 7.37
N THR A 80 4.06 -4.89 8.13
CA THR A 80 4.28 -5.75 9.29
C THR A 80 3.43 -7.01 9.21
N ILE A 81 3.82 -8.07 9.91
CA ILE A 81 3.00 -9.27 10.05
C ILE A 81 2.59 -9.41 11.52
N HIS A 82 1.28 -9.47 11.75
CA HIS A 82 0.70 -9.75 13.06
C HIS A 82 -0.22 -10.97 12.95
N ASN A 83 0.08 -12.02 13.72
CA ASN A 83 -0.69 -13.27 13.74
C ASN A 83 -0.93 -13.88 12.34
N GLY A 84 0.09 -13.83 11.47
CA GLY A 84 0.03 -14.37 10.12
C GLY A 84 -0.76 -13.54 9.10
N LYS A 85 -1.16 -12.31 9.45
CA LYS A 85 -1.78 -11.34 8.54
C LYS A 85 -0.83 -10.20 8.23
N LEU A 86 -0.85 -9.73 6.99
CA LEU A 86 -0.11 -8.55 6.54
C LEU A 86 -0.86 -7.29 6.96
N PHE A 87 -0.16 -6.37 7.60
CA PHE A 87 -0.64 -5.04 7.92
C PHE A 87 0.17 -3.99 7.17
N GLN A 88 -0.50 -2.91 6.82
CA GLN A 88 0.05 -1.77 6.09
C GLN A 88 -0.21 -0.52 6.91
N TYR A 89 0.86 0.21 7.23
CA TYR A 89 0.78 1.49 7.95
C TYR A 89 1.41 2.59 7.11
N PRO A 90 0.89 3.83 7.09
CA PRO A 90 1.66 4.95 6.56
C PRO A 90 2.99 5.05 7.29
N VAL A 91 4.09 5.27 6.57
CA VAL A 91 5.40 5.47 7.21
C VAL A 91 5.36 6.68 8.15
N SER A 92 6.09 6.61 9.27
CA SER A 92 6.10 7.66 10.31
C SER A 92 6.55 9.02 9.79
N GLU A 93 7.38 9.05 8.74
CA GLU A 93 7.80 10.28 8.06
C GLU A 93 6.62 11.08 7.49
N THR A 94 5.50 10.44 7.18
CA THR A 94 4.27 11.10 6.72
C THR A 94 3.74 12.09 7.76
N GLU A 95 4.04 11.89 9.05
CA GLU A 95 3.62 12.81 10.11
C GLU A 95 4.17 14.23 9.93
N MET A 96 5.33 14.37 9.27
CA MET A 96 5.94 15.67 8.98
C MET A 96 5.09 16.53 8.02
N LEU A 97 4.15 15.93 7.28
CA LEU A 97 3.25 16.63 6.37
C LEU A 97 2.03 17.21 7.08
N ARG A 98 1.79 16.87 8.35
CA ARG A 98 0.66 17.39 9.13
C ARG A 98 0.83 18.89 9.37
N GLN A 99 -0.28 19.62 9.24
CA GLN A 99 -0.37 21.04 9.59
C GLN A 99 -1.19 21.19 10.90
N SER A 100 -1.72 22.39 11.14
CA SER A 100 -2.56 22.68 12.31
C SER A 100 -3.75 21.72 12.41
N ALA A 101 -3.86 21.07 13.57
CA ALA A 101 -4.99 20.20 13.86
C ALA A 101 -6.29 21.01 13.87
N THR A 102 -7.30 20.51 13.15
CA THR A 102 -8.66 21.07 13.19
C THR A 102 -9.55 20.09 13.94
N THR A 103 -10.16 20.54 15.04
CA THR A 103 -11.10 19.75 15.81
C THR A 103 -12.49 19.91 15.23
N PHE A 104 -13.05 18.81 14.72
CA PHE A 104 -14.46 18.78 14.32
C PHE A 104 -15.32 18.52 15.55
N ILE A 105 -16.19 19.46 15.90
CA ILE A 105 -17.26 19.21 16.86
C ILE A 105 -18.30 18.39 16.12
N LYS A 106 -18.49 17.15 16.57
CA LYS A 106 -19.52 16.28 16.02
C LYS A 106 -20.88 16.84 16.46
N TRP A 107 -21.58 17.52 15.56
CA TRP A 107 -22.98 17.87 15.77
C TRP A 107 -23.80 16.59 15.67
N LEU A 108 -24.26 16.10 16.83
CA LEU A 108 -25.47 15.30 16.95
C LEU A 108 -26.62 16.25 17.29
#